data_AF-A0A7J2Y8R1-F1
#
_entry.id   AF-A0A7J2Y8R1-F1
#
_cell.length_a   1.000
_cell.length_b   1.000
_cell.length_c   1.000
_cell.angle_alpha   90.00
_cell.angle_beta   90.00
_cell.angle_gamma   90.00
#
_symmetry.space_group_name_H-M   'P 1'
#
loop_
_entity.id
_entity.type
_entity.pdbx_description
1 polymer ?
#
loop_
_entity_poly.entity_id
_entity_poly.type
_entity_poly.pdbx_seq_one_letter_code
_entity_poly.pdbx_strand_id
1 'polypeptide(L)'
;MLPDRCSIKNKNDDCPNPPSYVVSITHDSGEYMIGVVCEEHREYMEKHVNKMQDGNELMKGRINFVPLKPVGTDCVINYPEKWE
;
A
#
# COMPACT_ATOMS: atom_id res chain seq x y z
N MET A 1 -3.26 -1.89 -11.46
CA MET A 1 -2.68 -3.17 -11.02
C MET A 1 -1.96 -2.93 -9.70
N LEU A 2 -1.99 -3.89 -8.77
CA LEU A 2 -1.19 -3.78 -7.54
C LEU A 2 0.30 -3.93 -7.89
N PRO A 3 1.21 -3.32 -7.10
CA PRO A 3 2.64 -3.51 -7.31
C PRO A 3 3.03 -4.98 -7.15
N ASP A 4 3.97 -5.45 -7.97
CA ASP A 4 4.49 -6.83 -7.89
C ASP A 4 5.41 -7.04 -6.67
N ARG A 5 5.83 -5.94 -6.02
CA ARG A 5 6.79 -5.94 -4.91
C ARG A 5 6.26 -5.17 -3.72
N CYS A 6 6.72 -5.57 -2.54
CA CYS A 6 6.41 -4.86 -1.30
C CYS A 6 7.05 -3.46 -1.26
N SER A 7 6.45 -2.50 -0.55
CA SER A 7 6.91 -1.10 -0.52
C SER A 7 8.21 -0.85 0.27
N ILE A 8 8.89 -1.90 0.75
CA ILE A 8 10.08 -1.81 1.61
C ILE A 8 11.33 -2.02 0.77
N LYS A 9 12.39 -1.24 1.05
CA LYS A 9 13.71 -1.43 0.45
C LYS A 9 14.69 -2.05 1.46
N ASN A 10 15.35 -3.12 1.05
CA ASN A 10 16.41 -3.79 1.81
C ASN A 10 17.77 -3.26 1.35
N LYS A 11 18.43 -2.46 2.19
CA LYS A 11 19.82 -1.99 1.96
C LYS A 11 20.08 -1.45 0.53
N ASN A 12 19.07 -0.79 -0.06
CA ASN A 12 18.98 -0.18 -1.39
C ASN A 12 18.29 -1.00 -2.51
N ASP A 13 18.06 -2.30 -2.32
CA ASP A 13 17.29 -3.10 -3.26
C ASP A 13 15.82 -3.17 -2.88
N ASP A 14 14.94 -3.21 -3.88
CA ASP A 14 13.52 -3.46 -3.65
C ASP A 14 13.33 -4.87 -3.07
N CYS A 15 12.50 -4.97 -2.05
CA CYS A 15 11.99 -6.23 -1.51
C CYS A 15 11.53 -7.17 -2.64
N PRO A 16 12.12 -8.37 -2.78
CA PRO A 16 11.76 -9.29 -3.85
C PRO A 16 10.40 -9.96 -3.62
N ASN A 17 9.87 -9.87 -2.40
CA ASN A 17 8.65 -10.55 -2.02
C ASN A 17 7.40 -9.81 -2.56
N PRO A 18 6.41 -10.57 -3.06
CA PRO A 18 5.13 -10.00 -3.41
C PRO A 18 4.42 -9.49 -2.15
N PRO A 19 3.55 -8.48 -2.28
CA PRO A 19 2.80 -7.97 -1.15
C PRO A 19 1.72 -8.97 -0.69
N SER A 20 1.59 -9.08 0.63
CA SER A 20 0.59 -9.93 1.32
C SER A 20 -0.53 -9.10 1.94
N TYR A 21 -0.30 -7.80 2.16
CA TYR A 21 -1.23 -6.89 2.80
C TYR A 21 -1.31 -5.55 2.06
N VAL A 22 -2.50 -4.96 2.05
CA VAL A 22 -2.70 -3.53 1.86
C VAL A 22 -2.60 -2.87 3.22
N VAL A 23 -1.83 -1.79 3.29
CA VAL A 23 -1.72 -0.92 4.46
C VAL A 23 -2.46 0.36 4.13
N SER A 24 -3.41 0.77 4.96
CA SER A 24 -4.03 2.08 4.85
C SER A 24 -3.87 2.88 6.13
N ILE A 25 -3.72 4.19 5.99
CA ILE A 25 -3.71 5.11 7.12
C ILE A 25 -4.97 5.96 7.04
N THR A 26 -5.74 5.95 8.11
CA THR A 26 -7.00 6.68 8.25
C THR A 26 -6.82 7.88 9.17
N HIS A 27 -7.28 9.06 8.74
CA HIS A 27 -7.33 10.27 9.54
C HIS A 27 -8.74 10.87 9.46
N ASP A 28 -9.29 11.26 10.61
CA ASP A 28 -10.68 11.69 10.78
C ASP A 28 -11.70 10.71 10.19
N SER A 29 -12.11 10.93 8.94
CA SER A 29 -13.18 10.20 8.24
C SER A 29 -12.73 9.55 6.93
N GLY A 30 -11.44 9.64 6.58
CA GLY A 30 -10.94 9.19 5.28
C GLY A 30 -9.64 8.39 5.36
N GLU A 31 -9.46 7.52 4.37
CA GLU A 31 -8.17 6.92 4.03
C GLU A 31 -7.38 7.93 3.18
N TYR A 32 -6.19 8.31 3.64
CA TYR A 32 -5.37 9.31 2.95
C TYR A 32 -4.05 8.74 2.41
N MET A 33 -3.63 7.58 2.90
CA MET A 33 -2.45 6.86 2.41
C MET A 33 -2.74 5.38 2.27
N ILE A 34 -2.23 4.80 1.19
CA ILE A 34 -2.30 3.38 0.88
C ILE A 34 -0.91 2.91 0.47
N GLY A 35 -0.48 1.78 1.03
CA GLY A 35 0.75 1.08 0.69
C GLY A 35 0.54 -0.42 0.64
N VAL A 36 1.57 -1.17 0.26
CA VAL A 36 1.53 -2.63 0.24
C VAL A 36 2.76 -3.22 0.91
N VAL A 37 2.59 -4.32 1.65
CA VAL A 37 3.68 -4.94 2.41
C VAL A 37 3.60 -6.46 2.36
N CYS A 38 4.75 -7.15 2.34
CA CYS A 38 4.79 -8.60 2.48
C CYS A 38 4.72 -9.00 3.97
N GLU A 39 4.43 -10.27 4.25
CA GLU A 39 4.36 -10.80 5.62
C GLU A 39 5.60 -10.44 6.47
N GLU A 40 6.80 -10.69 5.94
CA GLU A 40 8.06 -10.48 6.68
C GLU A 40 8.31 -9.02 7.08
N HIS A 41 7.71 -8.07 6.36
CA HIS A 41 7.92 -6.64 6.57
C HIS A 41 6.75 -5.95 7.28
N ARG A 42 5.70 -6.69 7.65
CA ARG A 42 4.50 -6.12 8.27
C ARG A 42 4.81 -5.35 9.55
N GLU A 43 5.50 -5.99 10.51
CA GLU A 43 5.85 -5.35 11.78
C GLU A 43 6.78 -4.15 11.60
N TYR A 44 7.71 -4.24 10.63
CA TYR A 44 8.60 -3.13 10.33
C TYR A 44 7.82 -1.94 9.78
N MET A 45 6.88 -2.18 8.85
CA MET A 45 6.03 -1.13 8.28
C MET A 45 5.21 -0.44 9.38
N GLU A 46 4.61 -1.19 10.29
CA GLU A 46 3.86 -0.64 11.41
C GLU A 46 4.72 0.26 12.30
N LYS A 47 5.91 -0.22 12.70
CA LYS A 47 6.87 0.57 13.49
C LYS A 47 7.34 1.82 12.75
N HIS A 48 7.59 1.71 11.45
CA HIS A 48 8.04 2.81 10.62
C HIS A 48 6.98 3.91 10.51
N VAL A 49 5.73 3.54 10.18
CA VAL A 49 4.62 4.49 10.07
C VAL A 49 4.33 5.16 11.41
N ASN A 50 4.32 4.41 12.52
CA ASN A 50 4.15 4.99 13.86
C ASN A 50 5.24 6.02 14.17
N LYS A 51 6.51 5.71 13.87
CA LYS A 51 7.63 6.64 14.06
C LYS A 51 7.45 7.92 13.23
N MET A 52 6.99 7.82 11.98
CA MET A 52 6.75 8.98 11.12
C MET A 52 5.58 9.84 11.62
N GLN A 53 4.54 9.21 12.18
CA GLN A 53 3.43 9.94 12.82
C GLN A 53 3.87 10.66 14.11
N ASP A 54 4.73 10.03 14.90
CA ASP A 54 5.31 10.66 16.09
C ASP A 54 6.28 11.80 15.75
N GLY A 55 6.98 11.70 14.62
CA GLY A 55 7.86 12.73 14.08
C GLY A 55 7.14 13.90 13.41
N ASN A 56 5.80 13.91 13.36
CA ASN A 56 4.97 14.85 12.59
C ASN A 56 5.27 14.87 11.07
N GLU A 57 5.92 13.83 10.52
CA GLU A 57 6.11 13.66 9.08
C GLU A 57 4.82 13.16 8.41
N LEU A 58 4.02 12.40 9.16
CA LEU A 58 2.70 11.92 8.78
C LEU A 58 1.64 12.40 9.77
N MET A 59 0.41 12.63 9.28
CA MET A 59 -0.74 12.92 10.15
C MET A 59 -1.02 11.72 11.07
N LYS A 60 -1.38 11.98 12.33
CA LYS A 60 -1.67 10.92 13.31
C LYS A 60 -2.95 10.19 12.96
N GLY A 61 -2.82 9.00 12.40
CA GLY A 61 -3.94 8.19 11.92
C GLY A 61 -3.85 6.76 12.40
N ARG A 62 -4.95 6.01 12.28
CA ARG A 62 -4.93 4.57 12.55
C ARG A 62 -4.40 3.82 11.33
N ILE A 63 -3.45 2.94 11.58
CA ILE A 63 -2.89 2.04 10.56
C ILE A 63 -3.77 0.80 10.49
N ASN A 64 -4.25 0.46 9.30
CA ASN A 64 -5.04 -0.73 9.05
C ASN A 64 -4.28 -1.66 8.08
N PHE A 65 -4.26 -2.95 8.39
CA PHE A 65 -3.66 -3.98 7.54
C PHE A 65 -4.75 -4.94 7.08
N VAL A 66 -4.94 -5.03 5.76
CA VAL A 66 -5.92 -5.91 5.14
C VAL A 66 -5.19 -6.95 4.28
N PRO A 67 -5.39 -8.25 4.50
CA PRO A 67 -4.74 -9.28 3.68
C PRO A 67 -5.21 -9.18 2.24
N LEU A 68 -4.25 -9.25 1.32
CA LEU A 68 -4.50 -9.21 -0.12
C LEU A 68 -5.10 -10.51 -0.61
N LYS A 69 -6.17 -10.37 -1.40
CA LYS A 69 -6.77 -11.45 -2.19
C LYS A 69 -6.81 -10.98 -3.64
N PRO A 70 -5.67 -11.06 -4.36
CA PRO A 70 -5.59 -10.53 -5.72
C PRO A 70 -6.59 -11.28 -6.62
N VAL A 71 -7.42 -10.52 -7.34
CA VAL A 71 -8.30 -11.04 -8.38
C VAL A 71 -7.80 -10.49 -9.70
N GLY A 72 -7.36 -11.39 -10.58
CA GLY A 72 -7.05 -11.04 -11.97
C GLY A 72 -8.37 -10.78 -12.70
N THR A 73 -8.49 -9.61 -13.30
CA THR A 73 -9.58 -9.28 -14.22
C THR A 73 -8.95 -8.87 -15.54
N ASP A 74 -9.59 -9.21 -16.66
CA ASP A 74 -9.18 -8.69 -17.95
C ASP A 74 -9.39 -7.17 -17.96
N CYS A 75 -8.37 -6.43 -18.39
CA CYS A 75 -8.48 -5.00 -18.60
C CYS A 75 -9.50 -4.73 -19.71
N VAL A 76 -10.71 -4.30 -19.34
CA VAL A 76 -11.73 -3.91 -20.32
C VAL A 76 -11.47 -2.47 -20.74
N ILE A 77 -11.06 -2.28 -21.99
CA ILE A 77 -10.92 -0.95 -22.58
C ILE A 77 -12.31 -0.52 -23.07
N ASN A 78 -12.97 0.36 -22.32
CA ASN A 78 -14.15 1.06 -22.82
C ASN A 78 -13.67 2.24 -23.67
N TYR A 79 -13.50 2.03 -24.98
CA TYR A 79 -13.36 3.16 -25.90
C TYR A 79 -14.71 3.89 -25.94
N PRO A 80 -14.81 5.15 -25.47
CA PRO A 80 -15.94 5.97 -25.91
C PRO A 80 -15.87 6.04 -27.44
N GLU A 81 -16.99 5.74 -28.10
CA GLU A 81 -17.09 5.82 -29.55
C GLU A 81 -16.47 7.13 -30.04
N LYS A 82 -15.63 7.01 -31.07
CA LYS A 82 -14.84 8.09 -31.65
C LYS A 82 -15.73 9.32 -31.89
N TRP A 83 -15.36 10.45 -31.30
CA TRP A 83 -15.76 11.76 -31.78
C TRP A 83 -14.89 12.08 -32.99
N GLU A 84 -15.32 11.66 -34.19
CA GLU A 84 -14.90 12.21 -35.51
C GLU A 84 -15.74 11.62 -36.64
#